data_AF-A0A1W2G7F3-F1
#
_entry.id   AF-A0A1W2G7F3-F1
#
_cell.length_a   1.000
_cell.length_b   1.000
_cell.length_c   1.000
_cell.angle_alpha   90.00
_cell.angle_beta   90.00
_cell.angle_gamma   90.00
#
_symmetry.space_group_name_H-M   'P 1'
#
loop_
_entity.id
_entity.type
_entity.pdbx_description
1 polymer ?
#
loop_
_entity_poly.entity_id
_entity_poly.type
_entity_poly.pdbx_seq_one_letter_code
_entity_poly.pdbx_strand_id
1 'polypeptide(L)'
;MDDESRFLQSLIFYNQACGVKDLDQDSKKIKKITKIKGDIPIALLGLLRELSFAKPPYYWNRTVADEVEVNLNQLLDNGFTPFENGFENSTVEFFEAIRAFENITKGISEIRHVAFEESFKTTLFRNPAFAQICEDLLMNLFRVIKNIVDEYSEKDYSNLNTLGQILPCLSKNGFNCSTEINLNLRNAVNHGNVFVDGDTISYRYGKSPKTYENSSMKYWEYDRIIDDSYDIGCGILVGFLRVLASNPEIIIKHFQSSKVNSQQWFRLMYKNPKAHIKYLDEAQLNQPQLNVNIHTTIEDKNHLVFALIELAKGASIQFPDYDRYLVGFTHNRSSSGFIRLASNDLNLTDDVAELYKKLIDTQDILIMPIMETEINENAYKYHFFPKLDSKHYEVLDIKDCSIENFKRVKAKVLLNERFSKKDIRTLVERIVGEMLQLKTPQNPYEVTKFGETQADIVFLNVFVNNPDRRKFDLFPNNTAFVCSAHYYRDNSCPRLKDGGVMASLWNSYKKEKIGTNIQLAWNPNYKPKA
;
A
#
# COMPACT_ATOMS: atom_id res chain seq x y z
N MET A 1 -4.36 23.63 -30.28
CA MET A 1 -4.97 22.37 -29.80
C MET A 1 -5.81 22.76 -28.59
N ASP A 2 -7.09 22.39 -28.54
CA ASP A 2 -7.91 22.65 -27.35
C ASP A 2 -7.44 21.79 -26.17
N ASP A 3 -7.86 22.16 -24.96
CA ASP A 3 -7.44 21.49 -23.72
C ASP A 3 -7.86 20.02 -23.67
N GLU A 4 -8.99 19.66 -24.28
CA GLU A 4 -9.46 18.28 -24.37
C GLU A 4 -8.51 17.41 -25.21
N SER A 5 -8.10 17.91 -26.39
CA SER A 5 -7.15 17.24 -27.26
C SER A 5 -5.77 17.12 -26.60
N ARG A 6 -5.32 18.16 -25.88
CA ARG A 6 -4.05 18.14 -25.13
C ARG A 6 -4.10 17.10 -24.00
N PHE A 7 -5.22 17.03 -23.27
CA PHE A 7 -5.42 16.05 -22.20
C PHE A 7 -5.44 14.61 -22.73
N LEU A 8 -6.15 14.36 -23.84
CA LEU A 8 -6.15 13.04 -24.47
C LEU A 8 -4.76 12.64 -24.97
N GLN A 9 -4.01 13.60 -25.53
CA GLN A 9 -2.64 13.35 -25.96
C GLN A 9 -1.74 12.97 -24.77
N SER A 10 -1.85 13.65 -23.62
CA SER A 10 -1.06 13.29 -22.44
C SER A 10 -1.39 11.91 -21.91
N LEU A 11 -2.67 11.49 -21.94
CA LEU A 11 -3.07 10.12 -21.60
C LEU A 11 -2.46 9.07 -22.55
N ILE A 12 -2.44 9.34 -23.86
CA ILE A 12 -1.86 8.43 -24.85
C ILE A 12 -0.36 8.29 -24.63
N PHE A 13 0.36 9.41 -24.50
CA PHE A 13 1.80 9.42 -24.29
C PHE A 13 2.21 8.82 -22.93
N TYR A 14 1.43 9.07 -21.88
CA TYR A 14 1.62 8.40 -20.59
C TYR A 14 1.54 6.88 -20.71
N ASN A 15 0.53 6.35 -21.41
CA ASN A 15 0.39 4.91 -21.61
C ASN A 15 1.54 4.32 -22.46
N GLN A 16 1.98 5.03 -23.49
CA GLN A 16 3.15 4.64 -24.30
C GLN A 16 4.44 4.62 -23.46
N ALA A 17 4.67 5.64 -22.62
CA ALA A 17 5.80 5.69 -21.70
C ALA A 17 5.75 4.54 -20.67
N CYS A 18 4.54 4.15 -20.26
CA CYS A 18 4.33 2.97 -19.42
C CYS A 18 4.54 1.63 -20.16
N GLY A 19 4.89 1.64 -21.45
CA GLY A 19 5.09 0.44 -22.26
C GLY A 19 3.79 -0.31 -22.60
N VAL A 20 2.63 0.34 -22.47
CA VAL A 20 1.34 -0.21 -22.89
C VAL A 20 1.26 -0.10 -24.41
N LYS A 21 1.53 -1.22 -25.08
CA LYS A 21 1.46 -1.33 -26.55
C LYS A 21 0.05 -1.73 -26.96
N ASP A 22 -0.52 -0.99 -27.91
CA ASP A 22 -1.80 -1.30 -28.59
C ASP A 22 -3.03 -1.36 -27.65
N LEU A 23 -3.46 -0.18 -27.17
CA LEU A 23 -4.67 -0.02 -26.36
C LEU A 23 -5.93 -0.55 -27.07
N ASP A 24 -5.98 -0.50 -28.40
CA ASP A 24 -7.11 -0.96 -29.19
C ASP A 24 -7.23 -2.49 -29.16
N GLN A 25 -6.11 -3.20 -29.30
CA GLN A 25 -6.10 -4.66 -29.19
C GLN A 25 -6.48 -5.10 -27.77
N ASP A 26 -5.96 -4.45 -26.75
CA ASP A 26 -6.31 -4.73 -25.36
C ASP A 26 -7.80 -4.44 -25.10
N SER A 27 -8.32 -3.31 -25.58
CA SER A 27 -9.75 -2.98 -25.51
C SER A 27 -10.63 -4.06 -26.14
N LYS A 28 -10.29 -4.55 -27.35
CA LYS A 28 -11.03 -5.65 -28.00
C LYS A 28 -11.04 -6.94 -27.16
N LYS A 29 -9.91 -7.31 -26.56
CA LYS A 29 -9.82 -8.50 -25.70
C LYS A 29 -10.63 -8.32 -24.41
N ILE A 30 -10.56 -7.14 -23.80
CA ILE A 30 -11.34 -6.78 -22.62
C ILE A 30 -12.83 -6.89 -22.94
N LYS A 31 -13.32 -6.22 -23.99
CA LYS A 31 -14.73 -6.30 -24.44
C LYS A 31 -15.20 -7.75 -24.62
N LYS A 32 -14.36 -8.62 -25.19
CA LYS A 32 -14.68 -10.06 -25.33
C LYS A 32 -14.83 -10.78 -23.99
N ILE A 33 -13.92 -10.55 -23.03
CA ILE A 33 -13.92 -11.22 -21.72
C ILE A 33 -15.04 -10.69 -20.83
N THR A 34 -15.28 -9.38 -20.88
CA THR A 34 -16.26 -8.68 -20.05
C THR A 34 -17.62 -8.58 -20.71
N LYS A 35 -17.80 -9.01 -21.96
CA LYS A 35 -19.06 -8.92 -22.73
C LYS A 35 -19.57 -7.48 -22.96
N ILE A 36 -18.73 -6.45 -22.81
CA ILE A 36 -19.10 -5.05 -23.11
C ILE A 36 -19.28 -4.88 -24.63
N LYS A 37 -20.44 -4.37 -25.06
CA LYS A 37 -20.80 -4.23 -26.48
C LYS A 37 -20.35 -2.90 -27.11
N GLY A 38 -20.26 -1.83 -26.31
CA GLY A 38 -19.88 -0.48 -26.73
C GLY A 38 -18.40 -0.16 -26.54
N ASP A 39 -18.05 1.12 -26.63
CA ASP A 39 -16.73 1.61 -26.26
C ASP A 39 -16.54 1.63 -24.75
N ILE A 40 -15.29 1.43 -24.32
CA ILE A 40 -14.93 1.41 -22.91
C ILE A 40 -14.44 2.82 -22.56
N PRO A 41 -15.09 3.54 -21.63
CA PRO A 41 -14.58 4.81 -21.15
C PRO A 41 -13.16 4.64 -20.60
N ILE A 42 -12.26 5.59 -20.91
CA ILE A 42 -10.83 5.51 -20.53
C ILE A 42 -10.66 5.28 -19.01
N ALA A 43 -11.50 5.94 -18.20
CA ALA A 43 -11.49 5.79 -16.74
C ALA A 43 -11.77 4.35 -16.27
N LEU A 44 -12.40 3.49 -17.08
CA LEU A 44 -12.70 2.11 -16.72
C LEU A 44 -11.67 1.11 -17.28
N LEU A 45 -10.88 1.52 -18.28
CA LEU A 45 -10.02 0.62 -19.05
C LEU A 45 -8.98 -0.07 -18.16
N GLY A 46 -8.32 0.67 -17.27
CA GLY A 46 -7.31 0.12 -16.35
C GLY A 46 -7.87 -0.94 -15.40
N LEU A 47 -9.05 -0.68 -14.81
CA LEU A 47 -9.74 -1.62 -13.92
C LEU A 47 -10.21 -2.87 -14.67
N LEU A 48 -10.86 -2.68 -15.83
CA LEU A 48 -11.35 -3.80 -16.64
C LEU A 48 -10.21 -4.66 -17.18
N ARG A 49 -9.04 -4.06 -17.47
CA ARG A 49 -7.83 -4.78 -17.86
C ARG A 49 -7.35 -5.69 -16.72
N GLU A 50 -7.28 -5.15 -15.51
CA GLU A 50 -6.90 -5.91 -14.31
C GLU A 50 -7.86 -7.09 -14.08
N LEU A 51 -9.18 -6.83 -14.11
CA LEU A 51 -10.22 -7.86 -14.02
C LEU A 51 -10.25 -8.84 -15.21
N SER A 52 -9.59 -8.55 -16.32
CA SER A 52 -9.55 -9.44 -17.49
C SER A 52 -8.31 -10.31 -17.55
N PHE A 53 -7.17 -9.82 -17.05
CA PHE A 53 -5.87 -10.44 -17.31
C PHE A 53 -5.00 -10.67 -16.07
N ALA A 54 -5.27 -10.01 -14.94
CA ALA A 54 -4.46 -10.14 -13.74
C ALA A 54 -4.99 -11.25 -12.81
N LYS A 55 -4.08 -11.94 -12.12
CA LYS A 55 -4.43 -12.86 -11.03
C LYS A 55 -4.25 -12.16 -9.68
N PRO A 56 -5.15 -12.37 -8.70
CA PRO A 56 -6.40 -13.12 -8.78
C PRO A 56 -7.62 -12.48 -9.50
N PRO A 57 -7.69 -11.17 -9.85
CA PRO A 57 -8.93 -10.55 -10.29
C PRO A 57 -9.70 -11.27 -11.40
N TYR A 58 -9.01 -11.94 -12.34
CA TYR A 58 -9.65 -12.60 -13.49
C TYR A 58 -10.65 -13.73 -13.13
N TYR A 59 -10.57 -14.27 -11.91
CA TYR A 59 -11.43 -15.35 -11.42
C TYR A 59 -12.85 -14.90 -11.05
N TRP A 60 -13.16 -13.61 -11.16
CA TRP A 60 -14.46 -13.03 -10.82
C TRP A 60 -15.68 -13.85 -11.28
N ASN A 61 -16.70 -13.88 -10.41
CA ASN A 61 -17.88 -14.70 -10.59
C ASN A 61 -18.78 -14.16 -11.73
N ARG A 62 -18.88 -14.95 -12.81
CA ARG A 62 -19.61 -14.57 -14.04
C ARG A 62 -21.11 -14.47 -13.82
N THR A 63 -21.68 -15.37 -13.02
CA THR A 63 -23.11 -15.37 -12.69
C THR A 63 -23.49 -14.12 -11.92
N VAL A 64 -22.66 -13.72 -10.95
CA VAL A 64 -22.86 -12.49 -10.17
C VAL A 64 -22.78 -11.26 -11.06
N ALA A 65 -21.80 -11.18 -11.96
CA ALA A 65 -21.70 -10.04 -12.89
C ALA A 65 -22.91 -9.93 -13.82
N ASP A 66 -23.38 -11.06 -14.37
CA ASP A 66 -24.56 -11.10 -15.23
C ASP A 66 -25.84 -10.73 -14.43
N GLU A 67 -26.00 -11.20 -13.18
CA GLU A 67 -27.10 -10.82 -12.27
C GLU A 67 -27.13 -9.31 -12.00
N VAL A 68 -25.97 -8.74 -11.61
CA VAL A 68 -25.86 -7.31 -11.28
C VAL A 68 -26.14 -6.45 -12.50
N GLU A 69 -25.57 -6.79 -13.66
CA GLU A 69 -25.81 -6.06 -14.91
C GLU A 69 -27.30 -6.07 -15.30
N VAL A 70 -27.95 -7.24 -15.24
CA VAL A 70 -29.37 -7.37 -15.61
C VAL A 70 -30.25 -6.55 -14.68
N ASN A 71 -30.10 -6.70 -13.37
CA ASN A 71 -30.95 -6.03 -12.40
C ASN A 71 -30.77 -4.50 -12.42
N LEU A 72 -29.53 -4.02 -12.58
CA LEU A 72 -29.28 -2.57 -12.67
C LEU A 72 -29.79 -1.96 -13.98
N ASN A 73 -29.68 -2.68 -15.11
CA ASN A 73 -30.27 -2.21 -16.37
C ASN A 73 -31.80 -2.17 -16.29
N GLN A 74 -32.44 -3.13 -15.62
CA GLN A 74 -33.89 -3.07 -15.38
C GLN A 74 -34.31 -1.84 -14.57
N LEU A 75 -33.50 -1.42 -13.59
CA LEU A 75 -33.74 -0.17 -12.86
C LEU A 75 -33.57 1.06 -13.77
N LEU A 76 -32.51 1.10 -14.58
CA LEU A 76 -32.30 2.16 -15.57
C LEU A 76 -33.46 2.28 -16.56
N ASP A 77 -33.98 1.15 -17.06
CA ASP A 77 -35.13 1.10 -17.96
C ASP A 77 -36.40 1.70 -17.32
N ASN A 78 -36.51 1.63 -15.99
CA ASN A 78 -37.60 2.23 -15.21
C ASN A 78 -37.39 3.73 -14.90
N GLY A 79 -36.23 4.30 -15.26
CA GLY A 79 -35.97 5.73 -15.21
C GLY A 79 -34.49 6.03 -14.96
N PHE A 80 -33.91 6.96 -15.73
CA PHE A 80 -32.50 7.32 -15.58
C PHE A 80 -32.21 8.17 -14.33
N THR A 81 -33.06 9.17 -14.05
CA THR A 81 -32.84 10.13 -12.94
C THR A 81 -32.79 9.47 -11.55
N PRO A 82 -33.68 8.52 -11.20
CA PRO A 82 -33.59 7.84 -9.90
C PRO A 82 -32.29 7.02 -9.76
N PHE A 83 -31.86 6.33 -10.82
CA PHE A 83 -30.59 5.59 -10.83
C PHE A 83 -29.43 6.52 -10.50
N GLU A 84 -29.39 7.64 -11.21
CA GLU A 84 -28.33 8.62 -11.13
C GLU A 84 -28.25 9.24 -9.73
N ASN A 85 -29.39 9.65 -9.15
CA ASN A 85 -29.45 10.15 -7.78
C ASN A 85 -28.90 9.12 -6.76
N GLY A 86 -29.32 7.86 -6.89
CA GLY A 86 -28.89 6.78 -6.01
C GLY A 86 -27.39 6.50 -6.12
N PHE A 87 -26.84 6.59 -7.34
CA PHE A 87 -25.40 6.47 -7.56
C PHE A 87 -24.65 7.69 -7.04
N GLU A 88 -25.16 8.91 -7.24
CA GLU A 88 -24.55 10.16 -6.75
C GLU A 88 -24.36 10.11 -5.24
N ASN A 89 -25.41 9.71 -4.54
CA ASN A 89 -25.43 9.49 -3.09
C ASN A 89 -24.51 8.34 -2.60
N SER A 90 -23.89 7.59 -3.52
CA SER A 90 -23.03 6.43 -3.20
C SER A 90 -21.63 6.51 -3.81
N THR A 91 -21.24 7.69 -4.30
CA THR A 91 -19.99 7.84 -5.05
C THR A 91 -18.78 7.56 -4.15
N VAL A 92 -18.85 7.91 -2.86
CA VAL A 92 -17.78 7.62 -1.90
C VAL A 92 -17.62 6.11 -1.73
N GLU A 93 -18.70 5.40 -1.48
CA GLU A 93 -18.72 3.94 -1.33
C GLU A 93 -18.19 3.25 -2.59
N PHE A 94 -18.55 3.72 -3.78
CA PHE A 94 -18.04 3.16 -5.03
C PHE A 94 -16.51 3.26 -5.12
N PHE A 95 -15.93 4.42 -4.81
CA PHE A 95 -14.48 4.59 -4.86
C PHE A 95 -13.75 3.91 -3.71
N GLU A 96 -14.35 3.82 -2.52
CA GLU A 96 -13.82 3.03 -1.42
C GLU A 96 -13.82 1.53 -1.74
N ALA A 97 -14.86 1.02 -2.42
CA ALA A 97 -14.89 -0.35 -2.91
C ALA A 97 -13.74 -0.63 -3.90
N ILE A 98 -13.46 0.30 -4.83
CA ILE A 98 -12.33 0.17 -5.76
C ILE A 98 -11.00 0.17 -5.02
N ARG A 99 -10.80 1.07 -4.05
CA ARG A 99 -9.57 1.09 -3.22
C ARG A 99 -9.42 -0.20 -2.41
N ALA A 100 -10.51 -0.70 -1.84
CA ALA A 100 -10.53 -1.97 -1.13
C ALA A 100 -10.14 -3.12 -2.06
N PHE A 101 -10.73 -3.18 -3.27
CA PHE A 101 -10.35 -4.13 -4.31
C PHE A 101 -8.84 -4.08 -4.60
N GLU A 102 -8.25 -2.90 -4.84
CA GLU A 102 -6.82 -2.77 -5.13
C GLU A 102 -5.94 -3.24 -3.95
N ASN A 103 -6.28 -2.85 -2.72
CA ASN A 103 -5.53 -3.22 -1.52
C ASN A 103 -5.61 -4.71 -1.22
N ILE A 104 -6.81 -5.30 -1.30
CA ILE A 104 -7.04 -6.74 -1.09
C ILE A 104 -6.32 -7.54 -2.16
N THR A 105 -6.42 -7.14 -3.43
CA THR A 105 -5.73 -7.79 -4.56
C THR A 105 -4.23 -7.85 -4.34
N LYS A 106 -3.64 -6.73 -3.88
CA LYS A 106 -2.22 -6.67 -3.52
C LYS A 106 -1.91 -7.62 -2.37
N GLY A 107 -2.69 -7.60 -1.29
CA GLY A 107 -2.49 -8.47 -0.13
C GLY A 107 -2.56 -9.96 -0.46
N ILE A 108 -3.54 -10.37 -1.28
CA ILE A 108 -3.67 -11.75 -1.77
C ILE A 108 -2.46 -12.12 -2.63
N SER A 109 -2.10 -11.27 -3.60
CA SER A 109 -0.97 -11.53 -4.51
C SER A 109 0.36 -11.64 -3.77
N GLU A 110 0.55 -10.88 -2.69
CA GLU A 110 1.78 -10.89 -1.88
C GLU A 110 1.85 -12.08 -0.93
N ILE A 111 0.77 -12.39 -0.19
CA ILE A 111 0.85 -13.30 0.97
C ILE A 111 0.28 -14.70 0.67
N ARG A 112 -0.66 -14.86 -0.27
CA ARG A 112 -1.41 -16.11 -0.45
C ARG A 112 -0.53 -17.33 -0.70
N HIS A 113 0.56 -17.16 -1.44
CA HIS A 113 1.48 -18.26 -1.78
C HIS A 113 2.71 -18.34 -0.87
N VAL A 114 2.79 -17.49 0.16
CA VAL A 114 3.86 -17.58 1.15
C VAL A 114 3.59 -18.77 2.08
N ALA A 115 4.62 -19.60 2.26
CA ALA A 115 4.59 -20.82 3.06
C ALA A 115 4.78 -20.54 4.55
N PHE A 116 3.83 -19.80 5.14
CA PHE A 116 3.75 -19.62 6.57
C PHE A 116 3.08 -20.82 7.25
N GLU A 117 3.39 -21.03 8.53
CA GLU A 117 2.63 -21.95 9.38
C GLU A 117 1.15 -21.54 9.41
N GLU A 118 0.23 -22.51 9.42
CA GLU A 118 -1.18 -22.27 9.12
C GLU A 118 -1.88 -21.39 10.17
N SER A 119 -1.55 -21.55 11.45
CA SER A 119 -2.07 -20.68 12.52
C SER A 119 -1.57 -19.24 12.35
N PHE A 120 -0.28 -19.06 12.08
CA PHE A 120 0.29 -17.76 11.79
C PHE A 120 -0.32 -17.12 10.53
N LYS A 121 -0.47 -17.88 9.44
CA LYS A 121 -1.09 -17.42 8.19
C LYS A 121 -2.56 -17.07 8.38
N THR A 122 -3.27 -17.81 9.20
CA THR A 122 -4.68 -17.52 9.51
C THR A 122 -4.81 -16.19 10.25
N THR A 123 -3.95 -15.95 11.23
CA THR A 123 -3.93 -14.71 12.02
C THR A 123 -3.45 -13.51 11.19
N LEU A 124 -2.39 -13.68 10.41
CA LEU A 124 -1.74 -12.61 9.65
C LEU A 124 -2.49 -12.26 8.35
N PHE A 125 -3.11 -13.26 7.71
CA PHE A 125 -3.66 -13.11 6.36
C PHE A 125 -5.14 -13.52 6.25
N ARG A 126 -5.52 -14.75 6.59
CA ARG A 126 -6.90 -15.24 6.28
C ARG A 126 -7.98 -14.42 6.97
N ASN A 127 -7.85 -14.23 8.28
CA ASN A 127 -8.81 -13.44 9.05
C ASN A 127 -8.88 -11.98 8.56
N PRO A 128 -7.76 -11.24 8.44
CA PRO A 128 -7.79 -9.90 7.86
C PRO A 128 -8.35 -9.84 6.45
N ALA A 129 -7.93 -10.73 5.55
CA ALA A 129 -8.36 -10.73 4.15
C ALA A 129 -9.87 -10.97 4.03
N PHE A 130 -10.39 -11.98 4.73
CA PHE A 130 -11.83 -12.26 4.71
C PHE A 130 -12.65 -11.10 5.29
N ALA A 131 -12.19 -10.51 6.39
CA ALA A 131 -12.82 -9.34 6.99
C ALA A 131 -12.84 -8.14 6.02
N GLN A 132 -11.70 -7.81 5.39
CA GLN A 132 -11.59 -6.72 4.42
C GLN A 132 -12.48 -6.94 3.20
N ILE A 133 -12.54 -8.17 2.67
CA ILE A 133 -13.46 -8.52 1.57
C ILE A 133 -14.91 -8.23 1.96
N CYS A 134 -15.33 -8.66 3.15
CA CYS A 134 -16.71 -8.47 3.61
C CYS A 134 -17.03 -7.00 3.93
N GLU A 135 -16.15 -6.31 4.63
CA GLU A 135 -16.42 -5.00 5.24
C GLU A 135 -16.04 -3.81 4.36
N ASP A 136 -14.98 -3.95 3.56
CA ASP A 136 -14.45 -2.84 2.79
C ASP A 136 -14.83 -2.95 1.31
N LEU A 137 -14.79 -4.17 0.73
CA LEU A 137 -15.18 -4.38 -0.67
C LEU A 137 -16.69 -4.59 -0.81
N LEU A 138 -17.20 -5.70 -0.28
CA LEU A 138 -18.58 -6.12 -0.49
C LEU A 138 -19.58 -5.16 0.14
N MET A 139 -19.37 -4.75 1.39
CA MET A 139 -20.28 -3.82 2.06
C MET A 139 -20.42 -2.48 1.33
N ASN A 140 -19.33 -1.93 0.79
CA ASN A 140 -19.39 -0.70 0.01
C ASN A 140 -20.09 -0.90 -1.33
N LEU A 141 -19.83 -1.98 -2.06
CA LEU A 141 -20.58 -2.32 -3.28
C LEU A 141 -22.08 -2.53 -2.99
N PHE A 142 -22.41 -3.18 -1.87
CA PHE A 142 -23.79 -3.37 -1.45
C PHE A 142 -24.49 -2.08 -1.07
N ARG A 143 -23.79 -1.12 -0.44
CA ARG A 143 -24.35 0.22 -0.19
C ARG A 143 -24.67 0.94 -1.49
N VAL A 144 -23.78 0.87 -2.50
CA VAL A 144 -24.04 1.44 -3.82
C VAL A 144 -25.32 0.86 -4.43
N ILE A 145 -25.42 -0.47 -4.51
CA ILE A 145 -26.62 -1.12 -5.08
C ILE A 145 -27.86 -0.79 -4.26
N LYS A 146 -27.78 -0.84 -2.93
CA LYS A 146 -28.90 -0.53 -2.03
C LYS A 146 -29.42 0.89 -2.24
N ASN A 147 -28.53 1.88 -2.30
CA ASN A 147 -28.92 3.28 -2.48
C ASN A 147 -29.54 3.52 -3.86
N ILE A 148 -29.06 2.83 -4.91
CA ILE A 148 -29.73 2.85 -6.22
C ILE A 148 -31.12 2.23 -6.12
N VAL A 149 -31.27 1.06 -5.48
CA VAL A 149 -32.57 0.40 -5.28
C VAL A 149 -33.55 1.25 -4.46
N ASP A 150 -33.05 1.99 -3.47
CA ASP A 150 -33.85 2.85 -2.59
C ASP A 150 -34.64 3.90 -3.37
N GLU A 151 -34.04 4.47 -4.42
CA GLU A 151 -34.67 5.48 -5.30
C GLU A 151 -35.84 4.93 -6.14
N TYR A 152 -35.97 3.60 -6.25
CA TYR A 152 -37.09 2.93 -6.92
C TYR A 152 -38.07 2.25 -5.96
N SER A 153 -37.81 2.36 -4.66
CA SER A 153 -38.55 1.65 -3.62
C SER A 153 -39.45 2.61 -2.84
N GLU A 154 -40.67 2.18 -2.53
CA GLU A 154 -41.53 2.88 -1.57
C GLU A 154 -41.07 2.68 -0.11
N LYS A 155 -40.19 1.69 0.13
CA LYS A 155 -39.60 1.42 1.45
C LYS A 155 -38.27 2.14 1.57
N ASP A 156 -38.10 2.84 2.68
CA ASP A 156 -36.86 3.49 3.08
C ASP A 156 -35.80 2.44 3.51
N TYR A 157 -34.76 2.29 2.69
CA TYR A 157 -33.58 1.48 2.95
C TYR A 157 -32.36 2.32 3.34
N SER A 158 -32.44 3.65 3.40
CA SER A 158 -31.32 4.56 3.67
C SER A 158 -30.52 4.19 4.94
N ASN A 159 -31.22 3.70 5.97
CA ASN A 159 -30.64 3.41 7.28
C ASN A 159 -30.04 1.98 7.44
N LEU A 160 -30.12 1.12 6.42
CA LEU A 160 -29.56 -0.23 6.50
C LEU A 160 -28.04 -0.19 6.32
N ASN A 161 -27.28 -0.44 7.39
CA ASN A 161 -25.84 -0.19 7.46
C ASN A 161 -25.00 -1.39 7.92
N THR A 162 -25.62 -2.56 8.10
CA THR A 162 -24.92 -3.80 8.46
C THR A 162 -25.16 -4.87 7.41
N LEU A 163 -24.20 -5.77 7.21
CA LEU A 163 -24.36 -6.88 6.25
C LEU A 163 -25.63 -7.71 6.52
N GLY A 164 -25.93 -7.98 7.79
CA GLY A 164 -27.15 -8.73 8.17
C GLY A 164 -28.46 -8.03 7.78
N GLN A 165 -28.45 -6.70 7.62
CA GLN A 165 -29.61 -5.92 7.17
C GLN A 165 -29.65 -5.75 5.65
N ILE A 166 -28.49 -5.50 5.01
CA ILE A 166 -28.44 -5.20 3.57
C ILE A 166 -28.64 -6.47 2.73
N LEU A 167 -28.06 -7.61 3.11
CA LEU A 167 -28.17 -8.82 2.28
C LEU A 167 -29.63 -9.23 2.04
N PRO A 168 -30.53 -9.33 3.05
CA PRO A 168 -31.94 -9.62 2.81
C PRO A 168 -32.67 -8.57 1.97
N CYS A 169 -32.24 -7.30 2.01
CA CYS A 169 -32.77 -6.24 1.15
C CYS A 169 -32.38 -6.49 -0.32
N LEU A 170 -31.11 -6.76 -0.58
CA LEU A 170 -30.60 -7.02 -1.93
C LEU A 170 -31.17 -8.30 -2.54
N SER A 171 -31.24 -9.41 -1.79
CA SER A 171 -31.85 -10.66 -2.29
C SER A 171 -33.32 -10.47 -2.67
N LYS A 172 -34.09 -9.69 -1.89
CA LYS A 172 -35.49 -9.35 -2.21
C LYS A 172 -35.64 -8.55 -3.50
N ASN A 173 -34.60 -7.82 -3.89
CA ASN A 173 -34.55 -7.03 -5.11
C ASN A 173 -33.78 -7.75 -6.24
N GLY A 174 -33.68 -9.09 -6.18
CA GLY A 174 -33.17 -9.92 -7.27
C GLY A 174 -31.67 -10.18 -7.26
N PHE A 175 -30.91 -9.63 -6.30
CA PHE A 175 -29.45 -9.83 -6.19
C PHE A 175 -29.15 -11.03 -5.29
N ASN A 176 -29.52 -12.25 -5.72
CA ASN A 176 -29.41 -13.45 -4.88
C ASN A 176 -27.97 -13.99 -4.85
N CYS A 177 -27.37 -14.24 -6.02
CA CYS A 177 -26.03 -14.77 -6.15
C CYS A 177 -24.98 -13.82 -5.55
N SER A 178 -25.21 -12.50 -5.69
CA SER A 178 -24.35 -11.46 -5.12
C SER A 178 -24.28 -11.49 -3.58
N THR A 179 -25.24 -12.15 -2.92
CA THR A 179 -25.41 -12.13 -1.45
C THR A 179 -24.96 -13.41 -0.74
N GLU A 180 -24.40 -14.39 -1.46
CA GLU A 180 -23.97 -15.69 -0.93
C GLU A 180 -22.66 -15.61 -0.12
N ILE A 181 -22.70 -14.94 1.03
CA ILE A 181 -21.53 -14.71 1.91
C ILE A 181 -21.69 -15.43 3.25
N ASN A 182 -20.60 -16.00 3.78
CA ASN A 182 -20.60 -16.64 5.09
C ASN A 182 -20.60 -15.61 6.25
N LEU A 183 -21.79 -15.07 6.56
CA LEU A 183 -22.00 -14.10 7.65
C LEU A 183 -21.56 -14.61 9.02
N ASN A 184 -21.77 -15.89 9.30
CA ASN A 184 -21.45 -16.48 10.58
C ASN A 184 -19.94 -16.46 10.83
N LEU A 185 -19.16 -16.84 9.81
CA LEU A 185 -17.70 -16.75 9.87
C LEU A 185 -17.23 -15.30 9.99
N ARG A 186 -17.81 -14.38 9.21
CA ARG A 186 -17.45 -12.95 9.25
C ARG A 186 -17.65 -12.36 10.64
N ASN A 187 -18.80 -12.64 11.26
CA ASN A 187 -19.09 -12.20 12.62
C ASN A 187 -18.12 -12.82 13.63
N ALA A 188 -17.75 -14.09 13.47
CA ALA A 188 -16.77 -14.71 14.34
C ALA A 188 -15.38 -14.06 14.22
N VAL A 189 -14.92 -13.75 13.00
CA VAL A 189 -13.65 -13.04 12.76
C VAL A 189 -13.64 -11.68 13.46
N ASN A 190 -14.68 -10.86 13.24
CA ASN A 190 -14.76 -9.51 13.82
C ASN A 190 -14.78 -9.49 15.35
N HIS A 191 -15.32 -10.54 15.97
CA HIS A 191 -15.38 -10.66 17.42
C HIS A 191 -14.24 -11.47 18.02
N GLY A 192 -13.22 -11.86 17.23
CA GLY A 192 -12.08 -12.63 17.71
C GLY A 192 -12.42 -14.07 18.14
N ASN A 193 -13.51 -14.61 17.61
CA ASN A 193 -14.06 -15.93 17.95
C ASN A 193 -13.61 -17.02 16.95
N VAL A 194 -12.40 -16.91 16.41
CA VAL A 194 -11.77 -17.89 15.52
C VAL A 194 -10.56 -18.48 16.21
N PHE A 195 -10.48 -19.81 16.23
CA PHE A 195 -9.48 -20.59 16.94
C PHE A 195 -8.81 -21.53 15.94
N VAL A 196 -7.48 -21.63 15.99
CA VAL A 196 -6.72 -22.53 15.11
C VAL A 196 -6.06 -23.61 15.96
N ASP A 197 -6.29 -24.87 15.59
CA ASP A 197 -5.67 -26.04 16.19
C ASP A 197 -5.13 -26.95 15.08
N GLY A 198 -3.82 -26.91 14.88
CA GLY A 198 -3.15 -27.60 13.77
C GLY A 198 -3.71 -27.18 12.41
N ASP A 199 -4.32 -28.13 11.70
CA ASP A 199 -4.90 -27.94 10.37
C ASP A 199 -6.38 -27.52 10.38
N THR A 200 -6.96 -27.38 11.57
CA THR A 200 -8.40 -27.18 11.78
C THR A 200 -8.65 -25.79 12.35
N ILE A 201 -9.59 -25.08 11.72
CA ILE A 201 -10.03 -23.74 12.09
C ILE A 201 -11.45 -23.88 12.63
N SER A 202 -11.62 -23.57 13.91
CA SER A 202 -12.92 -23.59 14.58
C SER A 202 -13.38 -22.17 14.86
N TYR A 203 -14.66 -21.88 14.69
CA TYR A 203 -15.20 -20.56 14.96
C TYR A 203 -16.54 -20.64 15.68
N ARG A 204 -16.82 -19.60 16.47
CA ARG A 204 -18.03 -19.49 17.28
C ARG A 204 -18.84 -18.27 16.86
N TYR A 205 -20.14 -18.47 16.63
CA TYR A 205 -21.06 -17.41 16.26
C TYR A 205 -22.38 -17.50 17.04
N GLY A 206 -22.98 -16.34 17.32
CA GLY A 206 -24.22 -16.23 18.07
C GLY A 206 -25.43 -16.20 17.14
N LYS A 207 -26.42 -17.07 17.38
CA LYS A 207 -27.77 -16.94 16.79
C LYS A 207 -28.74 -16.18 17.70
N SER A 208 -28.44 -16.10 18.99
CA SER A 208 -29.20 -15.34 19.99
C SER A 208 -28.28 -14.74 21.06
N PRO A 209 -28.72 -13.75 21.86
CA PRO A 209 -27.90 -13.09 22.87
C PRO A 209 -27.27 -14.01 23.94
N LYS A 210 -27.72 -15.27 24.04
CA LYS A 210 -27.29 -16.23 25.08
C LYS A 210 -26.85 -17.60 24.53
N THR A 211 -26.85 -17.83 23.22
CA THR A 211 -26.46 -19.13 22.64
C THR A 211 -25.42 -18.96 21.55
N TYR A 212 -24.38 -19.77 21.64
CA TYR A 212 -23.32 -19.87 20.65
C TYR A 212 -23.34 -21.24 19.98
N GLU A 213 -23.17 -21.26 18.67
CA GLU A 213 -22.86 -22.46 17.90
C GLU A 213 -21.38 -22.47 17.54
N ASN A 214 -20.81 -23.67 17.40
CA ASN A 214 -19.46 -23.85 16.92
C ASN A 214 -19.51 -24.51 15.54
N SER A 215 -18.60 -24.11 14.66
CA SER A 215 -18.36 -24.79 13.39
C SER A 215 -16.85 -24.92 13.20
N SER A 216 -16.44 -25.94 12.45
CA SER A 216 -15.04 -26.18 12.13
C SER A 216 -14.87 -26.42 10.64
N MET A 217 -13.70 -26.05 10.14
CA MET A 217 -13.31 -26.23 8.74
C MET A 217 -11.79 -26.45 8.67
N LYS A 218 -11.32 -27.00 7.55
CA LYS A 218 -9.89 -27.05 7.22
C LYS A 218 -9.44 -25.72 6.63
N TYR A 219 -8.14 -25.43 6.71
CA TYR A 219 -7.59 -24.17 6.18
C TYR A 219 -7.90 -23.96 4.69
N TRP A 220 -7.94 -25.04 3.89
CA TRP A 220 -8.23 -24.97 2.46
C TRP A 220 -9.71 -24.66 2.18
N GLU A 221 -10.63 -24.99 3.10
CA GLU A 221 -12.03 -24.59 3.02
C GLU A 221 -12.15 -23.10 3.30
N TYR A 222 -11.39 -22.58 4.27
CA TYR A 222 -11.36 -21.14 4.53
C TYR A 222 -10.74 -20.36 3.35
N ASP A 223 -9.65 -20.88 2.78
CA ASP A 223 -9.04 -20.31 1.58
C ASP A 223 -10.05 -20.23 0.42
N ARG A 224 -10.90 -21.26 0.25
CA ARG A 224 -11.99 -21.24 -0.73
C ARG A 224 -13.06 -20.19 -0.40
N ILE A 225 -13.48 -20.06 0.87
CA ILE A 225 -14.44 -19.03 1.27
C ILE A 225 -13.92 -17.62 0.96
N ILE A 226 -12.61 -17.38 1.16
CA ILE A 226 -11.94 -16.13 0.80
C ILE A 226 -12.01 -15.90 -0.72
N ASP A 227 -11.63 -16.90 -1.51
CA ASP A 227 -11.66 -16.82 -2.98
C ASP A 227 -13.07 -16.56 -3.49
N ASP A 228 -14.05 -17.35 -3.05
CA ASP A 228 -15.45 -17.22 -3.48
C ASP A 228 -16.00 -15.82 -3.14
N SER A 229 -15.70 -15.31 -1.93
CA SER A 229 -16.17 -13.98 -1.50
C SER A 229 -15.48 -12.85 -2.29
N TYR A 230 -14.19 -12.99 -2.59
CA TYR A 230 -13.46 -12.04 -3.41
C TYR A 230 -13.96 -12.06 -4.86
N ASP A 231 -14.24 -13.24 -5.40
CA ASP A 231 -14.76 -13.42 -6.76
C ASP A 231 -16.19 -12.89 -6.90
N ILE A 232 -17.02 -13.00 -5.85
CA ILE A 232 -18.32 -12.30 -5.76
C ILE A 232 -18.12 -10.79 -5.84
N GLY A 233 -17.22 -10.22 -5.03
CA GLY A 233 -16.94 -8.78 -5.04
C GLY A 233 -16.45 -8.28 -6.40
N CYS A 234 -15.54 -9.02 -7.04
CA CYS A 234 -15.09 -8.72 -8.39
C CYS A 234 -16.21 -8.89 -9.43
N GLY A 235 -17.09 -9.89 -9.26
CA GLY A 235 -18.26 -10.10 -10.12
C GLY A 235 -19.22 -8.91 -10.06
N ILE A 236 -19.54 -8.42 -8.86
CA ILE A 236 -20.37 -7.22 -8.67
C ILE A 236 -19.73 -6.01 -9.35
N LEU A 237 -18.42 -5.82 -9.14
CA LEU A 237 -17.69 -4.71 -9.76
C LEU A 237 -17.75 -4.80 -11.29
N VAL A 238 -17.52 -5.97 -11.90
CA VAL A 238 -17.64 -6.13 -13.35
C VAL A 238 -19.05 -5.85 -13.85
N GLY A 239 -20.09 -6.38 -13.19
CA GLY A 239 -21.48 -6.12 -13.56
C GLY A 239 -21.80 -4.62 -13.54
N PHE A 240 -21.37 -3.92 -12.50
CA PHE A 240 -21.53 -2.48 -12.37
C PHE A 240 -20.75 -1.71 -13.45
N LEU A 241 -19.50 -2.10 -13.73
CA LEU A 241 -18.68 -1.47 -14.76
C LEU A 241 -19.24 -1.66 -16.17
N ARG A 242 -19.95 -2.77 -16.46
CA ARG A 242 -20.66 -2.96 -17.73
C ARG A 242 -21.80 -1.96 -17.90
N VAL A 243 -22.55 -1.72 -16.83
CA VAL A 243 -23.64 -0.72 -16.79
C VAL A 243 -23.06 0.67 -17.04
N LEU A 244 -22.00 1.05 -16.34
CA LEU A 244 -21.34 2.35 -16.53
C LEU A 244 -20.72 2.49 -17.94
N ALA A 245 -20.14 1.42 -18.50
CA ALA A 245 -19.60 1.46 -19.85
C ALA A 245 -20.69 1.63 -20.93
N SER A 246 -21.90 1.12 -20.66
CA SER A 246 -23.05 1.27 -21.56
C SER A 246 -23.77 2.61 -21.41
N ASN A 247 -23.54 3.33 -20.30
CA ASN A 247 -24.16 4.60 -19.94
C ASN A 247 -23.08 5.63 -19.49
N PRO A 248 -22.14 6.01 -20.38
CA PRO A 248 -20.98 6.85 -20.03
C PRO A 248 -21.35 8.25 -19.51
N GLU A 249 -22.53 8.75 -19.82
CA GLU A 249 -23.08 10.01 -19.31
C GLU A 249 -23.15 10.04 -17.78
N ILE A 250 -23.34 8.88 -17.12
CA ILE A 250 -23.29 8.76 -15.66
C ILE A 250 -21.90 9.15 -15.15
N ILE A 251 -20.84 8.62 -15.79
CA ILE A 251 -19.46 8.95 -15.42
C ILE A 251 -19.18 10.44 -15.62
N ILE A 252 -19.58 11.00 -16.76
CA ILE A 252 -19.35 12.40 -17.10
C ILE A 252 -20.00 13.33 -16.07
N LYS A 253 -21.25 13.06 -15.68
CA LYS A 253 -21.96 13.90 -14.71
C LYS A 253 -21.31 13.84 -13.32
N HIS A 254 -20.91 12.66 -12.87
CA HIS A 254 -20.21 12.50 -11.59
C HIS A 254 -18.79 13.07 -11.59
N PHE A 255 -18.12 13.06 -12.74
CA PHE A 255 -16.83 13.72 -12.89
C PHE A 255 -16.92 15.22 -12.58
N GLN A 256 -18.05 15.84 -12.92
CA GLN A 256 -18.30 17.27 -12.77
C GLN A 256 -18.99 17.62 -11.44
N SER A 257 -19.47 16.65 -10.65
CA SER A 257 -20.29 16.92 -9.45
C SER A 257 -19.48 17.45 -8.27
N SER A 258 -18.21 17.07 -8.13
CA SER A 258 -17.32 17.64 -7.11
C SER A 258 -15.85 17.49 -7.48
N LYS A 259 -14.99 18.35 -6.90
CA LYS A 259 -13.53 18.24 -7.03
C LYS A 259 -13.02 16.88 -6.56
N VAL A 260 -13.56 16.36 -5.44
CA VAL A 260 -13.16 15.05 -4.90
C VAL A 260 -13.47 13.94 -5.90
N ASN A 261 -14.67 13.95 -6.50
CA ASN A 261 -15.06 12.96 -7.50
C ASN A 261 -14.20 13.07 -8.77
N SER A 262 -13.98 14.30 -9.26
CA SER A 262 -13.08 14.55 -10.40
C SER A 262 -11.68 13.96 -10.17
N GLN A 263 -11.11 14.15 -8.98
CA GLN A 263 -9.83 13.55 -8.58
C GLN A 263 -9.87 12.00 -8.55
N GLN A 264 -10.97 11.39 -8.09
CA GLN A 264 -11.11 9.94 -8.08
C GLN A 264 -11.16 9.35 -9.49
N TRP A 265 -11.95 9.96 -10.39
CA TRP A 265 -12.01 9.52 -11.78
C TRP A 265 -10.70 9.77 -12.53
N PHE A 266 -10.04 10.91 -12.26
CA PHE A 266 -8.70 11.20 -12.78
C PHE A 266 -7.69 10.11 -12.40
N ARG A 267 -7.73 9.63 -11.14
CA ARG A 267 -6.93 8.49 -10.68
C ARG A 267 -7.10 7.27 -11.59
N LEU A 268 -8.33 6.95 -11.95
CA LEU A 268 -8.65 5.76 -12.74
C LEU A 268 -8.28 5.91 -14.23
N MET A 269 -8.35 7.12 -14.80
CA MET A 269 -7.92 7.38 -16.18
C MET A 269 -6.43 7.08 -16.42
N TYR A 270 -5.59 7.30 -15.42
CA TYR A 270 -4.14 7.04 -15.48
C TYR A 270 -3.73 5.66 -14.93
N LYS A 271 -4.69 4.75 -14.72
CA LYS A 271 -4.40 3.39 -14.25
C LYS A 271 -4.02 2.47 -15.43
N ASN A 272 -2.86 1.83 -15.33
CA ASN A 272 -2.41 0.76 -16.22
C ASN A 272 -1.56 -0.28 -15.46
N PRO A 273 -1.10 -1.39 -16.09
CA PRO A 273 -0.37 -2.46 -15.38
C PRO A 273 1.01 -2.05 -14.85
N LYS A 274 1.61 -0.99 -15.40
CA LYS A 274 2.95 -0.52 -15.04
C LYS A 274 2.90 0.71 -14.12
N ALA A 275 1.77 1.41 -14.02
CA ALA A 275 1.62 2.55 -13.14
C ALA A 275 0.16 2.82 -12.75
N HIS A 276 -0.05 3.27 -11.51
CA HIS A 276 -1.34 3.80 -11.05
C HIS A 276 -1.13 4.91 -10.04
N ILE A 277 -2.04 5.88 -10.04
CA ILE A 277 -2.11 6.93 -9.03
C ILE A 277 -2.69 6.31 -7.75
N LYS A 278 -2.01 6.47 -6.62
CA LYS A 278 -2.50 6.03 -5.30
C LYS A 278 -3.50 7.04 -4.74
N TYR A 279 -3.08 8.31 -4.68
CA TYR A 279 -3.87 9.41 -4.18
C TYR A 279 -3.35 10.74 -4.71
N LEU A 280 -4.22 11.74 -4.66
CA LEU A 280 -3.90 13.13 -4.87
C LEU A 280 -4.04 13.87 -3.54
N ASP A 281 -3.15 14.81 -3.26
CA ASP A 281 -3.24 15.68 -2.09
C ASP A 281 -2.77 17.10 -2.43
N GLU A 282 -3.09 18.06 -1.56
CA GLU A 282 -2.85 19.47 -1.81
C GLU A 282 -1.90 20.03 -0.76
N ALA A 283 -0.89 20.78 -1.18
CA ALA A 283 0.01 21.50 -0.29
C ALA A 283 -0.18 23.00 -0.46
N GLN A 284 -0.51 23.69 0.65
CA GLN A 284 -0.56 25.14 0.72
C GLN A 284 0.74 25.70 1.31
N LEU A 285 1.86 25.49 0.61
CA LEU A 285 3.17 25.98 1.02
C LEU A 285 3.60 27.12 0.10
N ASN A 286 3.36 28.37 0.51
CA ASN A 286 3.62 29.64 -0.19
C ASN A 286 2.94 29.82 -1.57
N GLN A 287 2.78 28.75 -2.35
CA GLN A 287 2.10 28.67 -3.65
C GLN A 287 1.27 27.38 -3.66
N PRO A 288 -0.01 27.42 -4.10
CA PRO A 288 -0.86 26.25 -4.25
C PRO A 288 -0.17 25.16 -5.09
N GLN A 289 -0.11 23.94 -4.56
CA GLN A 289 0.50 22.80 -5.25
C GLN A 289 -0.43 21.58 -5.18
N LEU A 290 -0.60 20.92 -6.32
CA LEU A 290 -1.22 19.60 -6.40
C LEU A 290 -0.14 18.52 -6.41
N ASN A 291 -0.26 17.56 -5.50
CA ASN A 291 0.60 16.39 -5.41
C ASN A 291 -0.13 15.19 -5.99
N VAL A 292 0.50 14.53 -6.96
CA VAL A 292 0.03 13.27 -7.56
C VAL A 292 0.99 12.16 -7.15
N ASN A 293 0.54 11.23 -6.31
CA ASN A 293 1.39 10.18 -5.77
C ASN A 293 1.11 8.86 -6.48
N ILE A 294 2.12 8.28 -7.13
CA ILE A 294 1.97 7.06 -7.94
C ILE A 294 2.75 5.86 -7.39
N HIS A 295 2.30 4.67 -7.76
CA HIS A 295 3.13 3.47 -7.78
C HIS A 295 3.49 3.12 -9.22
N THR A 296 4.70 2.64 -9.46
CA THR A 296 5.12 2.21 -10.80
C THR A 296 6.11 1.04 -10.77
N THR A 297 6.15 0.29 -11.87
CA THR A 297 7.10 -0.78 -12.20
C THR A 297 7.76 -0.55 -13.56
N ILE A 298 7.80 0.71 -14.02
CA ILE A 298 8.52 1.13 -15.23
C ILE A 298 10.03 0.97 -14.97
N GLU A 299 10.67 0.13 -15.78
CA GLU A 299 12.08 -0.26 -15.57
C GLU A 299 13.06 0.75 -16.19
N ASP A 300 12.67 1.43 -17.28
CA ASP A 300 13.51 2.41 -17.95
C ASP A 300 13.34 3.81 -17.32
N LYS A 301 14.47 4.44 -16.95
CA LYS A 301 14.48 5.74 -16.29
C LYS A 301 13.90 6.86 -17.16
N ASN A 302 14.17 6.85 -18.46
CA ASN A 302 13.70 7.91 -19.37
C ASN A 302 12.19 7.78 -19.59
N HIS A 303 11.69 6.56 -19.75
CA HIS A 303 10.27 6.25 -19.80
C HIS A 303 9.56 6.67 -18.50
N LEU A 304 10.17 6.44 -17.34
CA LEU A 304 9.63 6.89 -16.06
C LEU A 304 9.51 8.43 -16.03
N VAL A 305 10.59 9.15 -16.33
CA VAL A 305 10.58 10.62 -16.42
C VAL A 305 9.47 11.11 -17.34
N PHE A 306 9.39 10.51 -18.53
CA PHE A 306 8.40 10.90 -19.55
C PHE A 306 6.97 10.69 -19.05
N ALA A 307 6.68 9.54 -18.42
CA ALA A 307 5.38 9.27 -17.83
C ALA A 307 5.03 10.28 -16.72
N LEU A 308 6.00 10.64 -15.86
CA LEU A 308 5.77 11.63 -14.81
C LEU A 308 5.43 13.01 -15.39
N ILE A 309 6.14 13.44 -16.45
CA ILE A 309 5.88 14.73 -17.13
C ILE A 309 4.48 14.74 -17.76
N GLU A 310 4.10 13.68 -18.49
CA GLU A 310 2.78 13.60 -19.11
C GLU A 310 1.65 13.53 -18.08
N LEU A 311 1.88 12.90 -16.93
CA LEU A 311 0.94 12.94 -15.82
C LEU A 311 0.81 14.34 -15.21
N ALA A 312 1.92 15.08 -15.06
CA ALA A 312 1.89 16.46 -14.59
C ALA A 312 1.11 17.37 -15.55
N LYS A 313 1.31 17.22 -16.87
CA LYS A 313 0.54 17.91 -17.91
C LYS A 313 -0.95 17.60 -17.82
N GLY A 314 -1.29 16.31 -17.71
CA GLY A 314 -2.68 15.89 -17.53
C GLY A 314 -3.34 16.50 -16.31
N ALA A 315 -2.61 16.52 -15.18
CA ALA A 315 -3.08 17.11 -13.94
C ALA A 315 -3.26 18.63 -14.05
N SER A 316 -2.38 19.34 -14.79
CA SER A 316 -2.50 20.78 -14.95
C SER A 316 -3.66 21.21 -15.83
N ILE A 317 -3.96 20.43 -16.86
CA ILE A 317 -5.13 20.67 -17.72
C ILE A 317 -6.42 20.40 -16.92
N GLN A 318 -6.46 19.31 -16.17
CA GLN A 318 -7.67 18.92 -15.44
C GLN A 318 -7.93 19.80 -14.20
N PHE A 319 -6.87 20.27 -13.55
CA PHE A 319 -6.94 21.04 -12.32
C PHE A 319 -6.08 22.31 -12.46
N PRO A 320 -6.53 23.34 -13.18
CA PRO A 320 -5.70 24.51 -13.52
C PRO A 320 -5.43 25.47 -12.36
N ASP A 321 -6.11 25.31 -11.22
CA ASP A 321 -6.08 26.24 -10.08
C ASP A 321 -4.78 26.17 -9.24
N TYR A 322 -3.76 25.45 -9.71
CA TYR A 322 -2.49 25.27 -8.99
C TYR A 322 -1.33 25.94 -9.70
N ASP A 323 -0.43 26.52 -8.92
CA ASP A 323 0.81 27.12 -9.44
C ASP A 323 1.83 26.04 -9.80
N ARG A 324 1.76 24.86 -9.14
CA ARG A 324 2.74 23.78 -9.26
C ARG A 324 2.09 22.40 -9.19
N TYR A 325 2.71 21.46 -9.89
CA TYR A 325 2.30 20.05 -9.93
C TYR A 325 3.50 19.19 -9.57
N LEU A 326 3.41 18.50 -8.44
CA LEU A 326 4.41 17.53 -8.00
C LEU A 326 3.92 16.14 -8.31
N VAL A 327 4.72 15.35 -9.01
CA VAL A 327 4.42 13.93 -9.25
C VAL A 327 5.45 13.09 -8.50
N GLY A 328 5.03 12.51 -7.39
CA GLY A 328 5.84 11.63 -6.55
C GLY A 328 5.63 10.17 -6.93
N PHE A 329 6.67 9.34 -6.88
CA PHE A 329 6.56 7.92 -7.20
C PHE A 329 7.21 7.01 -6.16
N THR A 330 6.63 5.81 -6.05
CA THR A 330 7.24 4.65 -5.39
C THR A 330 7.49 3.56 -6.43
N HIS A 331 8.60 2.83 -6.30
CA HIS A 331 9.01 1.80 -7.24
C HIS A 331 9.44 0.52 -6.50
N ASN A 332 9.28 -0.65 -7.12
CA ASN A 332 9.70 -1.91 -6.49
C ASN A 332 11.23 -2.10 -6.45
N ARG A 333 11.95 -1.37 -7.33
CA ARG A 333 13.38 -1.56 -7.58
C ARG A 333 14.21 -0.27 -7.55
N SER A 334 13.66 0.78 -6.95
CA SER A 334 14.32 2.08 -6.77
C SER A 334 13.77 2.74 -5.53
N SER A 335 14.61 3.50 -4.84
CA SER A 335 14.15 4.45 -3.82
C SER A 335 13.15 5.45 -4.44
N SER A 336 12.20 5.92 -3.62
CA SER A 336 11.17 6.87 -4.05
C SER A 336 11.76 8.19 -4.54
N GLY A 337 11.03 8.86 -5.42
CA GLY A 337 11.47 10.11 -6.02
C GLY A 337 10.29 11.00 -6.44
N PHE A 338 10.59 12.10 -7.11
CA PHE A 338 9.58 13.04 -7.60
C PHE A 338 10.09 13.88 -8.78
N ILE A 339 9.13 14.51 -9.48
CA ILE A 339 9.36 15.72 -10.29
C ILE A 339 8.40 16.82 -9.82
N ARG A 340 8.74 18.08 -10.08
CA ARG A 340 7.83 19.21 -9.88
C ARG A 340 7.91 20.20 -11.04
N LEU A 341 6.77 20.54 -11.62
CA LEU A 341 6.66 21.50 -12.72
C LEU A 341 5.76 22.66 -12.30
N ALA A 342 6.12 23.88 -12.73
CA ALA A 342 5.27 25.04 -12.57
C ALA A 342 4.18 25.06 -13.66
N SER A 343 2.99 25.55 -13.31
CA SER A 343 1.86 25.68 -14.24
C SER A 343 2.23 26.52 -15.46
N ASN A 344 2.98 27.61 -15.27
CA ASN A 344 3.49 28.44 -16.36
C ASN A 344 4.33 27.64 -17.36
N ASP A 345 5.16 26.70 -16.90
CA ASP A 345 5.99 25.90 -17.80
C ASP A 345 5.15 24.92 -18.62
N LEU A 346 4.15 24.30 -18.00
CA LEU A 346 3.20 23.38 -18.63
C LEU A 346 2.27 24.08 -19.64
N ASN A 347 2.06 25.39 -19.49
CA ASN A 347 1.28 26.21 -20.41
C ASN A 347 2.11 26.76 -21.58
N LEU A 348 3.43 26.88 -21.42
CA LEU A 348 4.32 27.45 -22.43
C LEU A 348 4.73 26.46 -23.52
N THR A 349 4.82 25.17 -23.20
CA THR A 349 5.32 24.16 -24.12
C THR A 349 4.69 22.80 -23.85
N ASP A 350 4.38 22.06 -24.92
CA ASP A 350 4.01 20.64 -24.83
C ASP A 350 5.23 19.72 -25.07
N ASP A 351 6.42 20.29 -25.35
CA ASP A 351 7.66 19.54 -25.60
C ASP A 351 8.27 19.01 -24.29
N VAL A 352 8.28 17.68 -24.18
CA VAL A 352 8.79 16.93 -23.04
C VAL A 352 10.29 17.14 -22.85
N ALA A 353 11.06 17.29 -23.92
CA ALA A 353 12.50 17.52 -23.82
C ALA A 353 12.80 18.88 -23.20
N GLU A 354 12.00 19.90 -23.54
CA GLU A 354 12.10 21.23 -22.93
C GLU A 354 11.71 21.18 -21.44
N LEU A 355 10.59 20.53 -21.10
CA LEU A 355 10.15 20.35 -19.70
C LEU A 355 11.17 19.56 -18.88
N TYR A 356 11.77 18.52 -19.45
CA TYR A 356 12.81 17.75 -18.80
C TYR A 356 14.07 18.58 -18.54
N LYS A 357 14.48 19.41 -19.50
CA LYS A 357 15.59 20.35 -19.29
C LYS A 357 15.30 21.33 -18.17
N LYS A 358 14.09 21.89 -18.11
CA LYS A 358 13.66 22.79 -17.02
C LYS A 358 13.76 22.12 -15.65
N LEU A 359 13.30 20.86 -15.53
CA LEU A 359 13.41 20.09 -14.29
C LEU A 359 14.86 19.97 -13.79
N ILE A 360 15.81 19.73 -14.71
CA ILE A 360 17.24 19.66 -14.38
C ILE A 360 17.76 21.03 -13.95
N ASP A 361 17.45 22.07 -14.73
CA ASP A 361 17.94 23.44 -14.51
C ASP A 361 17.46 24.01 -13.16
N THR A 362 16.23 23.68 -12.73
CA THR A 362 15.65 24.11 -11.45
C THR A 362 15.93 23.17 -10.28
N GLN A 363 16.53 22.00 -10.54
CA GLN A 363 16.71 20.92 -9.56
C GLN A 363 15.41 20.39 -8.95
N ASP A 364 14.29 20.54 -9.66
CA ASP A 364 12.96 20.04 -9.24
C ASP A 364 12.71 18.58 -9.69
N ILE A 365 13.77 17.77 -9.68
CA ILE A 365 13.74 16.35 -10.05
C ILE A 365 14.63 15.53 -9.11
N LEU A 366 14.07 14.47 -8.57
CA LEU A 366 14.79 13.45 -7.82
C LEU A 366 14.38 12.08 -8.34
N ILE A 367 15.25 11.44 -9.13
CA ILE A 367 15.04 10.08 -9.64
C ILE A 367 16.27 9.25 -9.35
N MET A 368 16.12 8.32 -8.40
CA MET A 368 17.15 7.38 -8.00
C MET A 368 17.35 6.31 -9.09
N PRO A 369 18.52 5.64 -9.12
CA PRO A 369 18.76 4.55 -10.06
C PRO A 369 17.73 3.42 -9.90
N ILE A 370 17.29 2.86 -11.04
CA ILE A 370 16.43 1.68 -11.07
C ILE A 370 17.32 0.46 -11.19
N MET A 371 17.24 -0.46 -10.23
CA MET A 371 18.05 -1.67 -10.21
C MET A 371 17.68 -2.58 -11.38
N GLU A 372 18.65 -3.00 -12.19
CA GLU A 372 18.44 -3.87 -13.36
C GLU A 372 18.49 -5.37 -13.03
N THR A 373 19.13 -5.75 -11.93
CA THR A 373 19.26 -7.15 -11.48
C THR A 373 17.95 -7.70 -10.93
N GLU A 374 17.51 -8.87 -11.40
CA GLU A 374 16.37 -9.57 -10.82
C GLU A 374 16.66 -9.90 -9.35
N ILE A 375 15.88 -9.31 -8.44
CA ILE A 375 16.04 -9.47 -6.99
C ILE A 375 14.80 -10.16 -6.46
N ASN A 376 14.98 -11.17 -5.61
CA ASN A 376 13.88 -11.79 -4.91
C ASN A 376 13.33 -10.80 -3.85
N GLU A 377 12.33 -10.01 -4.25
CA GLU A 377 11.69 -9.02 -3.37
C GLU A 377 11.14 -9.64 -2.09
N ASN A 378 10.60 -10.86 -2.16
CA ASN A 378 10.03 -11.55 -1.00
C ASN A 378 11.11 -11.91 0.02
N ALA A 379 12.30 -12.30 -0.44
CA ALA A 379 13.44 -12.56 0.44
C ALA A 379 13.89 -11.30 1.20
N TYR A 380 13.67 -10.11 0.64
CA TYR A 380 13.91 -8.84 1.32
C TYR A 380 12.75 -8.44 2.24
N LYS A 381 11.51 -8.45 1.73
CA LYS A 381 10.29 -8.02 2.46
C LYS A 381 10.02 -8.84 3.72
N TYR A 382 10.24 -10.15 3.66
CA TYR A 382 9.96 -11.08 4.76
C TYR A 382 11.22 -11.51 5.51
N HIS A 383 12.33 -10.81 5.33
CA HIS A 383 13.54 -11.11 6.10
C HIS A 383 13.36 -10.74 7.57
N PHE A 384 13.62 -11.69 8.45
CA PHE A 384 13.72 -11.46 9.88
C PHE A 384 15.11 -11.88 10.36
N PHE A 385 15.77 -11.00 11.11
CA PHE A 385 17.02 -11.34 11.77
C PHE A 385 16.78 -12.35 12.90
N PRO A 386 17.74 -13.23 13.21
CA PRO A 386 17.64 -14.13 14.34
C PRO A 386 17.49 -13.35 15.65
N LYS A 387 16.75 -13.95 16.59
CA LYS A 387 16.68 -13.40 17.95
C LYS A 387 18.05 -13.51 18.60
N LEU A 388 18.60 -12.37 19.04
CA LEU A 388 19.84 -12.31 19.81
C LEU A 388 19.50 -11.87 21.23
N ASP A 389 19.42 -12.81 22.15
CA ASP A 389 19.15 -12.54 23.55
C ASP A 389 19.97 -13.42 24.49
N SER A 390 19.99 -13.04 25.76
CA SER A 390 20.59 -13.81 26.83
C SER A 390 19.90 -13.45 28.15
N LYS A 391 20.33 -14.07 29.25
CA LYS A 391 19.89 -13.67 30.58
C LYS A 391 20.22 -12.22 30.95
N HIS A 392 21.11 -11.54 30.21
CA HIS A 392 21.60 -10.18 30.51
C HIS A 392 21.09 -9.10 29.56
N TYR A 393 20.71 -9.47 28.33
CA TYR A 393 20.30 -8.51 27.31
C TYR A 393 19.37 -9.11 26.28
N GLU A 394 18.65 -8.25 25.60
CA GLU A 394 17.89 -8.54 24.39
C GLU A 394 18.28 -7.53 23.31
N VAL A 395 18.58 -7.99 22.10
CA VAL A 395 18.82 -7.12 20.93
C VAL A 395 17.50 -6.99 20.16
N LEU A 396 17.08 -5.75 19.98
CA LEU A 396 15.80 -5.37 19.39
C LEU A 396 16.02 -4.55 18.12
N ASP A 397 15.02 -4.57 17.24
CA ASP A 397 14.96 -3.73 16.02
C ASP A 397 16.24 -3.80 15.17
N ILE A 398 16.80 -5.00 14.98
CA ILE A 398 17.93 -5.20 14.07
C ILE A 398 17.49 -4.77 12.66
N LYS A 399 18.24 -3.85 12.06
CA LYS A 399 17.98 -3.32 10.72
C LYS A 399 19.24 -3.33 9.88
N ASP A 400 19.09 -3.77 8.64
CA ASP A 400 20.05 -3.44 7.59
C ASP A 400 19.95 -1.94 7.31
N CYS A 401 21.09 -1.27 7.31
CA CYS A 401 21.22 0.12 6.91
C CYS A 401 22.45 0.29 6.02
N SER A 402 22.83 -0.73 5.28
CA SER A 402 24.00 -0.73 4.40
C SER A 402 23.96 0.41 3.38
N ILE A 403 25.13 0.83 2.93
CA ILE A 403 25.31 1.79 1.84
C ILE A 403 26.21 1.15 0.78
N GLU A 404 26.39 1.87 -0.32
CA GLU A 404 27.35 1.51 -1.36
C GLU A 404 28.69 1.12 -0.73
N ASN A 405 29.18 -0.06 -1.09
CA ASN A 405 30.45 -0.64 -0.64
C ASN A 405 30.58 -0.94 0.87
N PHE A 406 29.58 -0.69 1.73
CA PHE A 406 29.67 -0.97 3.16
C PHE A 406 28.42 -1.65 3.71
N LYS A 407 28.58 -2.86 4.27
CA LYS A 407 27.54 -3.57 4.98
C LYS A 407 27.41 -2.98 6.39
N ARG A 408 26.22 -2.48 6.73
CA ARG A 408 25.97 -1.81 8.01
C ARG A 408 24.73 -2.35 8.67
N VAL A 409 24.85 -2.71 9.94
CA VAL A 409 23.71 -3.14 10.76
C VAL A 409 23.55 -2.23 11.96
N LYS A 410 22.30 -1.95 12.32
CA LYS A 410 21.97 -1.17 13.52
C LYS A 410 20.95 -1.89 14.37
N ALA A 411 21.03 -1.72 15.68
CA ALA A 411 20.09 -2.32 16.62
C ALA A 411 19.95 -1.48 17.90
N LYS A 412 18.93 -1.82 18.67
CA LYS A 412 18.79 -1.41 20.07
C LYS A 412 19.18 -2.59 20.96
N VAL A 413 19.78 -2.31 22.10
CA VAL A 413 20.10 -3.32 23.12
C VAL A 413 19.37 -2.96 24.39
N LEU A 414 18.62 -3.91 24.94
CA LEU A 414 17.92 -3.78 26.21
C LEU A 414 18.61 -4.65 27.26
N LEU A 415 19.27 -4.02 28.22
CA LEU A 415 19.90 -4.68 29.36
C LEU A 415 18.81 -5.04 30.38
N ASN A 416 18.83 -6.27 30.91
CA ASN A 416 17.82 -6.71 31.88
C ASN A 416 17.87 -5.95 33.21
N GLU A 417 19.04 -5.41 33.58
CA GLU A 417 19.28 -4.61 34.77
C GLU A 417 20.36 -3.54 34.52
N ARG A 418 20.67 -2.75 35.56
CA ARG A 418 21.83 -1.85 35.53
C ARG A 418 23.12 -2.67 35.71
N PHE A 419 24.15 -2.33 34.96
CA PHE A 419 25.45 -2.99 35.00
C PHE A 419 26.57 -1.99 35.33
N SER A 420 27.74 -2.50 35.72
CA SER A 420 28.93 -1.66 35.80
C SER A 420 29.37 -1.25 34.39
N LYS A 421 30.11 -0.16 34.27
CA LYS A 421 30.68 0.23 32.97
C LYS A 421 31.61 -0.85 32.40
N LYS A 422 32.30 -1.62 33.25
CA LYS A 422 33.17 -2.72 32.81
C LYS A 422 32.35 -3.82 32.15
N ASP A 423 31.26 -4.24 32.77
CA ASP A 423 30.40 -5.30 32.22
C ASP A 423 29.71 -4.85 30.94
N ILE A 424 29.29 -3.58 30.85
CA ILE A 424 28.69 -3.02 29.63
C ILE A 424 29.67 -3.08 28.46
N ARG A 425 30.96 -2.83 28.67
CA ARG A 425 31.97 -2.95 27.60
C ARG A 425 32.03 -4.38 27.08
N THR A 426 32.13 -5.37 27.98
CA THR A 426 32.16 -6.79 27.63
C THR A 426 30.89 -7.21 26.88
N LEU A 427 29.72 -6.74 27.33
CA LEU A 427 28.45 -7.02 26.66
C LEU A 427 28.40 -6.40 25.27
N VAL A 428 28.83 -5.16 25.11
CA VAL A 428 28.89 -4.48 23.80
C VAL A 428 29.82 -5.22 22.85
N GLU A 429 31.02 -5.60 23.27
CA GLU A 429 31.97 -6.36 22.43
C GLU A 429 31.36 -7.67 21.95
N ARG A 430 30.70 -8.40 22.86
CA ARG A 430 30.00 -9.65 22.54
C ARG A 430 28.88 -9.43 21.52
N ILE A 431 27.99 -8.46 21.77
CA ILE A 431 26.86 -8.16 20.89
C ILE A 431 27.35 -7.72 19.52
N VAL A 432 28.38 -6.88 19.44
CA VAL A 432 29.03 -6.51 18.17
C VAL A 432 29.53 -7.76 17.45
N GLY A 433 30.20 -8.67 18.15
CA GLY A 433 30.66 -9.95 17.59
C GLY A 433 29.54 -10.78 16.95
N GLU A 434 28.40 -10.91 17.64
CA GLU A 434 27.20 -11.58 17.14
C GLU A 434 26.60 -10.85 15.92
N MET A 435 26.50 -9.50 15.99
CA MET A 435 25.95 -8.68 14.91
C MET A 435 26.79 -8.67 13.64
N LEU A 436 28.11 -8.80 13.74
CA LEU A 436 29.02 -8.84 12.59
C LEU A 436 28.73 -10.01 11.65
N GLN A 437 28.21 -11.14 12.17
CA GLN A 437 27.96 -12.35 11.39
C GLN A 437 26.54 -12.41 10.80
N LEU A 438 25.69 -11.40 11.04
CA LEU A 438 24.31 -11.43 10.57
C LEU A 438 24.23 -11.41 9.05
N LYS A 439 23.49 -12.36 8.46
CA LYS A 439 23.18 -12.37 7.04
C LYS A 439 22.17 -11.27 6.71
N THR A 440 22.44 -10.45 5.70
CA THR A 440 21.48 -9.45 5.21
C THR A 440 20.93 -9.86 3.84
N PRO A 441 19.64 -9.60 3.55
CA PRO A 441 19.07 -9.83 2.23
C PRO A 441 19.64 -8.82 1.23
N GLN A 442 19.55 -9.14 -0.06
CA GLN A 442 19.88 -8.17 -1.11
C GLN A 442 18.85 -7.05 -1.13
N ASN A 443 19.30 -5.79 -1.11
CA ASN A 443 18.41 -4.63 -1.14
C ASN A 443 17.88 -4.41 -2.57
N PRO A 444 16.55 -4.38 -2.81
CA PRO A 444 15.97 -4.17 -4.13
C PRO A 444 16.07 -2.72 -4.62
N TYR A 445 16.38 -1.77 -3.76
CA TYR A 445 16.33 -0.33 -4.06
C TYR A 445 17.69 0.30 -4.33
N GLU A 446 18.77 -0.28 -3.81
CA GLU A 446 20.11 0.31 -3.82
C GLU A 446 21.20 -0.77 -3.93
N VAL A 447 22.33 -0.42 -4.56
CA VAL A 447 23.51 -1.29 -4.64
C VAL A 447 24.25 -1.28 -3.30
N THR A 448 24.11 -2.35 -2.52
CA THR A 448 24.75 -2.49 -1.20
C THR A 448 25.47 -3.83 -1.06
N LYS A 449 26.42 -3.93 -0.12
CA LYS A 449 26.96 -5.24 0.29
C LYS A 449 25.89 -6.03 1.05
N PHE A 450 25.74 -7.33 0.75
CA PHE A 450 24.74 -8.19 1.38
C PHE A 450 25.24 -9.64 1.58
N GLY A 451 24.38 -10.50 2.12
CA GLY A 451 24.68 -11.92 2.30
C GLY A 451 25.46 -12.19 3.58
N GLU A 452 26.32 -13.21 3.57
CA GLU A 452 27.02 -13.73 4.75
C GLU A 452 28.36 -13.03 5.03
N THR A 453 28.76 -12.06 4.19
CA THR A 453 29.96 -11.26 4.45
C THR A 453 29.82 -10.51 5.77
N GLN A 454 30.91 -10.40 6.54
CA GLN A 454 30.86 -9.68 7.81
C GLN A 454 30.42 -8.22 7.62
N ALA A 455 29.67 -7.67 8.58
CA ALA A 455 29.35 -6.26 8.57
C ALA A 455 30.63 -5.40 8.72
N ASP A 456 30.70 -4.29 7.98
CA ASP A 456 31.81 -3.34 8.07
C ASP A 456 31.60 -2.38 9.26
N ILE A 457 30.32 -2.09 9.58
CA ILE A 457 29.92 -1.12 10.60
C ILE A 457 28.75 -1.68 11.42
N VAL A 458 28.80 -1.52 12.76
CA VAL A 458 27.70 -1.87 13.67
C VAL A 458 27.35 -0.66 14.54
N PHE A 459 26.07 -0.33 14.62
CA PHE A 459 25.56 0.74 15.49
C PHE A 459 24.62 0.16 16.54
N LEU A 460 24.95 0.33 17.82
CA LEU A 460 24.12 -0.07 18.94
C LEU A 460 23.70 1.15 19.75
N ASN A 461 22.42 1.21 20.10
CA ASN A 461 21.93 2.11 21.16
C ASN A 461 21.51 1.25 22.35
N VAL A 462 22.17 1.44 23.49
CA VAL A 462 22.04 0.58 24.67
C VAL A 462 21.16 1.25 25.71
N PHE A 463 20.18 0.49 26.21
CA PHE A 463 19.20 0.92 27.19
C PHE A 463 19.10 -0.10 28.33
N VAL A 464 18.68 0.34 29.51
CA VAL A 464 18.26 -0.55 30.59
C VAL A 464 16.75 -0.77 30.48
N ASN A 465 16.31 -2.01 30.72
CA ASN A 465 14.89 -2.36 30.71
C ASN A 465 14.11 -1.48 31.68
N ASN A 466 13.00 -0.94 31.20
CA ASN A 466 12.07 -0.11 31.95
C ASN A 466 10.65 -0.63 31.69
N PRO A 467 9.80 -0.78 32.72
CA PRO A 467 8.38 -1.14 32.54
C PRO A 467 7.60 -0.20 31.61
N ASP A 468 8.06 1.04 31.40
CA ASP A 468 7.41 1.97 30.48
C ASP A 468 7.66 1.62 29.01
N ARG A 469 6.58 1.47 28.24
CA ARG A 469 6.60 1.18 26.79
C ARG A 469 7.24 2.30 25.93
N ARG A 470 7.79 3.38 26.52
CA ARG A 470 8.42 4.54 25.86
C ARG A 470 9.51 5.10 26.81
N LYS A 471 10.72 5.50 26.40
CA LYS A 471 11.23 5.94 25.08
C LYS A 471 12.67 5.44 24.86
N PHE A 472 12.95 4.99 23.63
CA PHE A 472 14.31 4.73 23.13
C PHE A 472 14.99 5.99 22.58
N ASP A 473 14.73 7.16 23.16
CA ASP A 473 15.41 8.39 22.77
C ASP A 473 16.82 8.46 23.37
N LEU A 474 17.70 9.21 22.72
CA LEU A 474 19.11 9.28 23.07
C LEU A 474 19.43 10.49 23.98
N PHE A 475 18.42 11.18 24.52
CA PHE A 475 18.68 12.39 25.30
C PHE A 475 19.28 12.04 26.68
N PRO A 476 20.18 12.87 27.25
CA PRO A 476 20.80 12.58 28.53
C PRO A 476 19.82 12.48 29.71
N ASN A 477 18.64 13.12 29.61
CA ASN A 477 17.60 13.03 30.63
C ASN A 477 16.85 11.68 30.60
N ASN A 478 17.00 10.89 29.53
CA ASN A 478 16.49 9.53 29.50
C ASN A 478 17.34 8.63 30.40
N THR A 479 16.78 8.25 31.56
CA THR A 479 17.47 7.46 32.58
C THR A 479 17.68 6.00 32.16
N ALA A 480 16.95 5.52 31.14
CA ALA A 480 17.13 4.21 30.55
C ALA A 480 18.29 4.19 29.54
N PHE A 481 18.57 5.29 28.84
CA PHE A 481 19.65 5.36 27.87
C PHE A 481 21.03 5.27 28.56
N VAL A 482 21.83 4.30 28.12
CA VAL A 482 23.14 3.99 28.69
C VAL A 482 24.26 4.60 27.86
N CYS A 483 24.35 4.19 26.59
CA CYS A 483 25.36 4.67 25.65
C CYS A 483 24.97 4.31 24.21
N SER A 484 25.58 5.02 23.26
CA SER A 484 25.67 4.59 21.86
C SER A 484 27.03 3.96 21.62
N ALA A 485 27.08 2.80 20.96
CA ALA A 485 28.30 2.10 20.60
C ALA A 485 28.41 1.96 19.09
N HIS A 486 29.49 2.48 18.52
CA HIS A 486 29.76 2.43 17.08
C HIS A 486 31.02 1.62 16.82
N TYR A 487 30.87 0.46 16.17
CA TYR A 487 31.98 -0.33 15.64
C TYR A 487 32.25 0.07 14.20
N TYR A 488 33.53 0.27 13.87
CA TYR A 488 34.03 0.44 12.50
C TYR A 488 35.18 -0.54 12.28
N ARG A 489 35.11 -1.35 11.21
CA ARG A 489 36.14 -2.36 10.92
C ARG A 489 37.54 -1.78 10.82
N ASP A 490 37.66 -0.65 10.10
CA ASP A 490 38.91 0.04 9.84
C ASP A 490 38.67 1.53 9.53
N ASN A 491 39.73 2.25 9.16
CA ASN A 491 39.69 3.69 8.88
C ASN A 491 39.06 4.05 7.53
N SER A 492 38.85 3.09 6.62
CA SER A 492 38.16 3.33 5.34
C SER A 492 36.64 3.42 5.52
N CYS A 493 36.11 2.88 6.63
CA CYS A 493 34.69 2.91 6.93
C CYS A 493 34.20 4.35 7.18
N PRO A 494 33.16 4.82 6.46
CA PRO A 494 32.63 6.16 6.65
C PRO A 494 32.00 6.30 8.03
N ARG A 495 32.43 7.33 8.78
CA ARG A 495 31.93 7.62 10.13
C ARG A 495 30.73 8.54 10.07
N LEU A 496 29.75 8.29 10.94
CA LEU A 496 28.62 9.21 11.10
C LEU A 496 29.11 10.54 11.70
N LYS A 497 28.81 11.64 11.01
CA LYS A 497 28.98 12.98 11.57
C LYS A 497 28.18 13.09 12.86
N ASP A 498 28.84 13.54 13.93
CA ASP A 498 28.25 13.67 15.27
C ASP A 498 27.53 12.40 15.75
N GLY A 499 28.03 11.22 15.36
CA GLY A 499 27.42 9.94 15.72
C GLY A 499 26.01 9.71 15.16
N GLY A 500 25.58 10.50 14.18
CA GLY A 500 24.24 10.39 13.59
C GLY A 500 23.15 11.09 14.40
N VAL A 501 23.53 11.96 15.35
CA VAL A 501 22.61 12.80 16.12
C VAL A 501 22.97 14.29 15.98
N MET A 502 22.17 15.17 16.57
CA MET A 502 22.48 16.61 16.60
C MET A 502 23.82 16.86 17.31
N ALA A 503 24.64 17.78 16.78
CA ALA A 503 25.97 18.09 17.33
C ALA A 503 25.94 18.45 18.83
N SER A 504 24.94 19.24 19.27
CA SER A 504 24.75 19.59 20.68
C SER A 504 24.52 18.35 21.57
N LEU A 505 23.71 17.41 21.08
CA LEU A 505 23.43 16.16 21.76
C LEU A 505 24.68 15.26 21.79
N TRP A 506 25.35 15.09 20.65
CA TRP A 506 26.59 14.32 20.57
C TRP A 506 27.64 14.85 21.53
N ASN A 507 27.84 16.17 21.58
CA ASN A 507 28.81 16.84 22.46
C ASN A 507 28.53 16.60 23.94
N SER A 508 27.27 16.41 24.34
CA SER A 508 26.90 16.11 25.74
C SER A 508 27.40 14.75 26.25
N TYR A 509 27.66 13.79 25.36
CA TYR A 509 28.08 12.44 25.74
C TYR A 509 29.54 12.38 26.16
N LYS A 510 29.89 11.43 27.04
CA LYS A 510 31.30 11.14 27.38
C LYS A 510 31.82 10.04 26.44
N LYS A 511 32.84 10.35 25.63
CA LYS A 511 33.34 9.42 24.60
C LYS A 511 34.49 8.59 25.13
N GLU A 512 34.50 7.32 24.76
CA GLU A 512 35.51 6.34 25.15
C GLU A 512 35.77 5.39 23.98
N LYS A 513 36.98 4.84 23.85
CA LYS A 513 37.29 3.79 22.88
C LYS A 513 37.48 2.45 23.60
N ILE A 514 36.92 1.40 23.03
CA ILE A 514 37.25 0.02 23.39
C ILE A 514 38.08 -0.55 22.24
N GLY A 515 39.34 -0.89 22.52
CA GLY A 515 40.31 -1.27 21.49
C GLY A 515 40.47 -0.18 20.42
N THR A 516 40.67 -0.58 19.17
CA THR A 516 40.83 0.34 18.03
C THR A 516 39.53 0.64 17.30
N ASN A 517 38.54 -0.26 17.40
CA ASN A 517 37.43 -0.32 16.45
C ASN A 517 36.08 0.11 17.03
N ILE A 518 35.91 0.13 18.35
CA ILE A 518 34.65 0.51 18.99
C ILE A 518 34.77 1.87 19.68
N GLN A 519 33.85 2.77 19.38
CA GLN A 519 33.66 4.03 20.07
C GLN A 519 32.36 3.99 20.87
N LEU A 520 32.46 4.19 22.18
CA LEU A 520 31.32 4.42 23.07
C LEU A 520 31.09 5.91 23.25
N ALA A 521 29.81 6.31 23.27
CA ALA A 521 29.34 7.62 23.69
C ALA A 521 28.36 7.43 24.85
N TRP A 522 28.86 7.61 26.07
CA TRP A 522 28.10 7.40 27.30
C TRP A 522 27.11 8.53 27.57
N ASN A 523 25.90 8.17 28.00
CA ASN A 523 25.01 9.11 28.64
C ASN A 523 25.68 9.66 29.91
N PRO A 524 25.88 10.99 30.04
CA PRO A 524 26.53 11.58 31.21
C PRO A 524 25.78 11.32 32.52
N ASN A 525 24.47 11.05 32.46
CA ASN A 525 23.60 10.82 33.59
C ASN A 525 23.38 9.33 33.91
N TYR A 526 24.04 8.41 33.18
CA TYR A 526 23.93 6.99 33.48
C TYR A 526 24.54 6.68 34.86
N LYS A 527 23.73 6.12 35.75
CA LYS A 527 24.15 5.61 37.06
C LYS A 527 24.43 4.11 36.96
N PRO A 528 25.72 3.68 36.92
CA PRO A 528 26.07 2.26 36.87
C PRO A 528 25.73 1.57 38.18
N LYS A 529 25.56 0.24 38.13
CA LYS A 529 25.48 -0.59 39.34
C LYS A 529 26.83 -0.50 40.08
N ALA A 530 26.75 -0.34 41.40
CA ALA A 530 27.90 -0.18 42.28
C ALA A 530 28.83 -1.39 42.22
#